data_AF-A0A2T3LEC7-F1
#
_entry.id   AF-A0A2T3LEC7-F1
#
_cell.length_a   1.000
_cell.length_b   1.000
_cell.length_c   1.000
_cell.angle_alpha   90.00
_cell.angle_beta   90.00
_cell.angle_gamma   90.00
#
_symmetry.space_group_name_H-M   'P 1'
#
loop_
_entity.id
_entity.type
_entity.pdbx_description
1 polymer ?
#
loop_
_entity_poly.entity_id
_entity_poly.type
_entity_poly.pdbx_seq_one_letter_code
_entity_poly.pdbx_strand_id
1 'polypeptide(L)'
;MNQKQFNRWAKIKEKGQLRYVVVQSLIMSLAIFIGRLIGFFIMDDNVWPGSFFYDNMSNFIFIILFSPFIVLVFWYIQESSFKKELKIRERTSKT
;
A
#
# COMPACT_ATOMS: atom_id res chain seq x y z
N MET A 1 -2.66 8.53 17.67
CA MET A 1 -3.50 8.19 16.49
C MET A 1 -4.92 8.64 16.80
N ASN A 2 -5.65 9.29 15.88
CA ASN A 2 -6.99 9.78 16.25
C ASN A 2 -8.03 8.63 16.36
N GLN A 3 -9.20 8.90 16.97
CA GLN A 3 -10.25 7.88 17.20
C GLN A 3 -10.69 7.16 15.91
N LYS A 4 -10.90 7.90 14.81
CA LYS A 4 -11.35 7.34 13.54
C LYS A 4 -10.29 6.41 12.94
N GLN A 5 -9.03 6.83 12.97
CA GLN A 5 -7.89 6.02 12.54
C GLN A 5 -7.73 4.77 13.41
N PHE A 6 -7.88 4.89 14.73
CA PHE A 6 -7.87 3.78 15.68
C PHE A 6 -8.90 2.70 15.34
N ASN A 7 -10.17 3.11 15.22
CA ASN A 7 -11.25 2.17 14.90
C ASN A 7 -11.07 1.55 13.51
N ARG A 8 -10.58 2.32 12.53
CA ARG A 8 -10.29 1.80 11.19
C ARG A 8 -9.15 0.79 11.22
N TRP A 9 -8.05 1.10 11.90
CA TRP A 9 -6.90 0.20 11.99
C TRP A 9 -7.25 -1.09 12.74
N ALA A 10 -8.05 -1.02 13.82
CA ALA A 10 -8.54 -2.20 14.51
C ALA A 10 -9.26 -3.18 13.57
N LYS A 11 -10.18 -2.67 12.73
CA LYS A 11 -10.89 -3.48 11.71
C LYS A 11 -9.98 -4.05 10.63
N ILE A 12 -8.92 -3.31 10.26
CA ILE A 12 -7.94 -3.77 9.27
C ILE A 12 -7.08 -4.87 9.88
N LYS A 13 -6.62 -4.68 11.12
CA LYS A 13 -5.76 -5.62 11.85
C LYS A 13 -6.44 -6.97 12.05
N GLU A 14 -7.73 -6.98 12.37
CA GLU A 14 -8.54 -8.19 12.55
C GLU A 14 -8.49 -9.11 11.32
N LYS A 15 -8.36 -8.53 10.12
CA LYS A 15 -8.26 -9.26 8.85
C LYS A 15 -6.87 -9.84 8.58
N GLY A 16 -5.88 -9.54 9.41
CA GLY A 16 -4.53 -10.07 9.36
C GLY A 16 -3.54 -9.27 8.48
N GLN A 17 -2.26 -9.41 8.83
CA GLN A 17 -1.14 -8.74 8.17
C GLN A 17 -0.98 -9.17 6.71
N LEU A 18 -1.01 -10.48 6.44
CA LEU A 18 -0.80 -11.01 5.10
C LEU A 18 -1.82 -10.43 4.11
N ARG A 19 -3.10 -10.42 4.49
CA ARG A 19 -4.16 -9.86 3.66
C ARG A 19 -3.95 -8.37 3.42
N TYR A 20 -3.61 -7.60 4.45
CA TYR A 20 -3.28 -6.18 4.28
C TYR A 20 -2.14 -5.99 3.30
N VAL A 21 -1.04 -6.73 3.47
CA VAL A 21 0.15 -6.62 2.63
C VAL A 21 -0.19 -6.93 1.18
N VAL A 22 -0.83 -8.07 0.90
CA VAL A 22 -1.20 -8.46 -0.46
C VAL A 22 -2.13 -7.43 -1.11
N VAL A 23 -3.22 -7.05 -0.45
CA VAL A 23 -4.22 -6.14 -1.03
C VAL A 23 -3.61 -4.75 -1.29
N GLN A 24 -2.89 -4.20 -0.33
CA GLN A 24 -2.30 -2.86 -0.49
C GLN A 24 -1.17 -2.85 -1.51
N SER A 25 -0.38 -3.93 -1.61
CA SER A 25 0.68 -4.04 -2.63
C SER A 25 0.10 -4.13 -4.03
N LEU A 26 -0.99 -4.87 -4.21
CA LEU A 26 -1.72 -4.92 -5.48
C LEU A 26 -2.30 -3.56 -5.85
N ILE A 27 -2.94 -2.86 -4.91
CA ILE A 27 -3.48 -1.51 -5.15
C ILE A 27 -2.35 -0.55 -5.53
N MET A 28 -1.24 -0.57 -4.81
CA MET A 28 -0.07 0.29 -5.08
C MET A 28 0.53 -0.01 -6.45
N SER A 29 0.71 -1.29 -6.77
CA SER A 29 1.23 -1.72 -8.08
C SER A 29 0.31 -1.31 -9.22
N LEU A 30 -1.01 -1.48 -9.04
CA LEU A 30 -2.01 -1.09 -10.03
C LEU A 30 -2.05 0.43 -10.23
N ALA A 31 -1.94 1.22 -9.16
CA ALA A 31 -1.89 2.67 -9.24
C ALA A 31 -0.67 3.15 -10.03
N ILE A 32 0.51 2.56 -9.81
CA ILE A 32 1.72 2.88 -10.57
C ILE A 32 1.57 2.46 -12.03
N PHE A 33 1.01 1.28 -12.29
CA PHE A 33 0.72 0.80 -13.63
C PHE A 33 -0.18 1.77 -14.40
N ILE A 34 -1.31 2.16 -13.82
CA ILE A 34 -2.25 3.11 -14.41
C ILE A 34 -1.58 4.46 -14.65
N GLY A 35 -0.82 4.97 -13.68
CA GLY A 35 -0.11 6.24 -13.84
C GLY A 35 0.88 6.23 -15.02
N ARG A 36 1.63 5.13 -15.19
CA ARG A 36 2.51 4.96 -16.34
C ARG A 36 1.77 4.81 -17.65
N LEU A 37 0.67 4.08 -17.66
CA LEU A 37 -0.18 3.90 -18.83
C LEU A 37 -0.73 5.25 -19.32
N ILE A 38 -1.24 6.07 -18.39
CA ILE A 38 -1.72 7.42 -18.68
C ILE A 38 -0.58 8.29 -19.24
N GLY A 39 0.59 8.26 -18.61
CA GLY A 39 1.76 9.01 -19.08
C GLY A 39 2.18 8.63 -20.50
N PHE A 40 2.18 7.33 -20.81
CA PHE A 40 2.47 6.82 -22.14
C PHE A 40 1.48 7.34 -23.19
N PHE A 41 0.17 7.25 -22.93
CA PHE A 41 -0.85 7.74 -23.87
C PHE A 41 -0.85 9.26 -24.07
N ILE A 42 -0.37 10.04 -23.10
CA ILE A 42 -0.33 11.51 -23.19
C ILE A 42 0.92 12.00 -23.91
N MET A 43 2.05 11.30 -23.77
CA MET A 43 3.35 11.79 -24.25
C MET A 43 3.75 11.29 -25.64
N ASP A 44 3.14 10.21 -26.13
CA ASP A 44 3.59 9.53 -27.35
C ASP A 44 2.48 9.38 -28.39
N ASP A 45 2.53 10.21 -29.45
CA ASP A 45 1.54 10.23 -30.52
C ASP A 45 1.67 9.06 -31.52
N ASN A 46 2.76 8.28 -31.48
CA ASN A 46 3.13 7.33 -32.54
C ASN A 46 3.70 5.98 -32.07
N VAL A 47 3.32 5.49 -30.88
CA VAL A 47 3.97 4.30 -30.30
C VAL A 47 3.07 3.07 -30.23
N TRP A 48 3.61 1.94 -30.68
CA TRP A 48 2.95 0.64 -30.66
C TRP A 48 2.69 0.18 -29.22
N PRO A 49 1.47 -0.21 -28.83
CA PRO A 49 1.17 -0.63 -27.45
C PRO A 49 2.03 -1.79 -26.94
N GLY A 50 2.56 -2.61 -27.85
CA GLY A 50 3.46 -3.72 -27.50
C GLY A 50 4.83 -3.26 -26.98
N SER A 51 5.36 -2.11 -27.40
CA SER A 51 6.64 -1.61 -26.87
C SER A 51 6.50 -1.12 -25.44
N PHE A 52 5.35 -0.56 -25.05
CA PHE A 52 5.09 -0.15 -23.67
C PHE A 52 5.33 -1.29 -22.68
N PHE A 53 4.77 -2.48 -22.95
CA PHE A 53 4.94 -3.62 -22.06
C PHE A 53 6.39 -4.12 -22.03
N TYR A 54 7.04 -4.19 -23.18
CA TYR A 54 8.44 -4.64 -23.27
C TYR A 54 9.38 -3.70 -22.51
N ASP A 55 9.26 -2.39 -22.73
CA ASP A 55 10.12 -1.36 -22.15
C ASP A 55 9.88 -1.19 -20.63
N ASN A 56 8.68 -1.53 -20.16
CA ASN A 56 8.31 -1.42 -18.75
C ASN A 56 8.30 -2.76 -18.00
N MET A 57 8.60 -3.89 -18.66
CA MET A 57 8.47 -5.22 -18.04
C MET A 57 9.34 -5.37 -16.79
N SER A 58 10.60 -4.94 -16.85
CA SER A 58 11.52 -4.96 -15.71
C SER A 58 11.02 -4.10 -14.54
N ASN A 59 10.44 -2.94 -14.84
CA ASN A 59 9.84 -2.05 -13.85
C ASN A 59 8.62 -2.69 -13.19
N PHE A 60 7.73 -3.34 -13.95
CA PHE A 60 6.56 -4.03 -13.39
C PHE A 60 6.96 -5.19 -12.48
N ILE A 61 7.93 -5.99 -12.90
CA ILE A 61 8.49 -7.08 -12.09
C ILE A 61 9.05 -6.51 -10.78
N PHE A 62 9.84 -5.44 -10.87
CA PHE A 62 10.40 -4.78 -9.69
C PHE A 62 9.30 -4.27 -8.75
N ILE A 63 8.28 -3.57 -9.26
CA ILE A 63 7.19 -3.03 -8.44
C ILE A 63 6.41 -4.15 -7.74
N ILE A 64 6.08 -5.24 -8.44
CA ILE A 64 5.34 -6.37 -7.88
C ILE A 64 6.15 -7.07 -6.79
N LEU A 65 7.46 -7.24 -7.00
CA LEU A 65 8.34 -7.89 -6.03
C LEU A 65 8.60 -7.01 -4.80
N PHE A 66 8.79 -5.70 -4.98
CA PHE A 66 9.22 -4.81 -3.90
C PHE A 66 8.08 -4.11 -3.15
N SER A 67 6.92 -3.92 -3.77
CA SER A 67 5.77 -3.29 -3.10
C SER A 67 5.31 -4.01 -1.82
N PRO A 68 5.34 -5.36 -1.70
CA PRO A 68 5.04 -6.05 -0.45
C PRO A 68 5.93 -5.64 0.71
N PHE A 69 7.23 -5.42 0.46
CA PHE A 69 8.17 -5.01 1.49
C PHE A 69 7.88 -3.58 1.97
N ILE A 70 7.55 -2.67 1.06
CA ILE A 70 7.16 -1.29 1.40
C ILE A 70 5.89 -1.29 2.23
N VAL A 71 4.88 -2.04 1.79
CA VAL A 71 3.60 -2.16 2.51
C VAL A 71 3.77 -2.84 3.87
N LEU A 72 4.69 -3.79 3.97
CA LEU A 72 5.05 -4.44 5.23
C LEU A 72 5.64 -3.44 6.23
N VAL A 73 6.51 -2.53 5.78
CA VAL A 73 7.02 -1.43 6.61
C VAL A 73 5.87 -0.54 7.10
N PHE A 74 4.93 -0.17 6.21
CA PHE A 74 3.76 0.62 6.59
C PHE A 74 2.90 -0.10 7.65
N TRP A 75 2.72 -1.42 7.53
CA TRP A 75 2.03 -2.21 8.54
C TRP A 75 2.69 -2.05 9.91
N TYR A 76 4.01 -2.20 10.02
CA TYR A 76 4.69 -2.09 11.30
C TYR A 76 4.63 -0.68 11.91
N ILE A 77 4.72 0.37 11.08
CA ILE A 77 4.57 1.76 11.53
C ILE A 77 3.16 1.99 12.12
N GLN A 78 2.13 1.53 11.43
CA GLN A 78 0.74 1.67 11.86
C GLN A 78 0.45 0.82 13.11
N GLU A 79 0.96 -0.42 13.15
CA GLU A 79 0.79 -1.31 14.30
C GLU A 79 1.50 -0.78 15.54
N SER A 80 2.69 -0.19 15.39
CA SER A 80 3.40 0.49 16.49
C SER A 80 2.58 1.67 17.03
N SER A 81 2.06 2.51 16.13
CA SER A 81 1.21 3.64 16.49
C SER A 81 -0.08 3.20 17.19
N PHE A 82 -0.71 2.13 16.72
CA PHE A 82 -1.91 1.55 17.32
C PHE A 82 -1.63 1.00 18.72
N LYS A 83 -0.55 0.25 18.92
CA LYS A 83 -0.16 -0.30 20.23
C LYS A 83 0.13 0.81 21.24
N LYS A 84 0.79 1.89 20.82
CA LYS A 84 1.04 3.06 21.69
C LYS A 84 -0.27 3.71 22.13
N GLU A 85 -1.18 3.91 21.19
CA GLU A 85 -2.50 4.50 21.44
C GLU A 85 -3.38 3.61 22.34
N LEU A 86 -3.37 2.29 22.12
CA LEU A 86 -4.11 1.31 22.93
C LEU A 86 -3.69 1.40 24.41
N LYS A 87 -2.38 1.43 24.68
CA LYS A 87 -1.83 1.56 26.04
C LYS A 87 -2.27 2.86 26.73
N ILE A 88 -2.36 3.96 26.00
CA ILE A 88 -2.81 5.26 26.55
C ILE A 88 -4.28 5.14 26.99
N ARG A 89 -5.13 4.57 26.14
CA ARG A 89 -6.57 4.42 26.40
C ARG A 89 -6.87 3.48 27.56
N GLU A 90 -6.13 2.36 27.65
CA GLU A 90 -6.25 1.42 28.76
C GLU A 90 -5.87 2.05 30.10
N ARG A 91 -4.91 2.99 30.12
CA ARG A 91 -4.57 3.74 31.35
C ARG A 91 -5.65 4.74 31.72
N THR A 92 -6.15 5.51 30.75
CA THR A 92 -7.22 6.49 30.99
C THR A 92 -8.53 5.82 31.42
N SER A 93 -8.84 4.62 30.94
CA SER A 93 -10.05 3.89 31.36
C SER A 93 -9.97 3.31 32.79
N LYS A 94 -8.78 3.25 33.38
CA LYS A 94 -8.54 2.73 34.75
C LYS A 94 -8.44 3.84 35.80
N THR A 95 -8.47 5.10 35.39
CA THR A 95 -8.39 6.28 36.26
C THR A 95 -9.77 6.93 36.32
#